data_AF-A0AAW9Q376-F1
#
_entry.id   AF-A0AAW9Q376-F1
#
_cell.length_a   1.000
_cell.length_b   1.000
_cell.length_c   1.000
_cell.angle_alpha   90.00
_cell.angle_beta   90.00
_cell.angle_gamma   90.00
#
_symmetry.space_group_name_H-M   'P 1'
#
loop_
_entity.id
_entity.type
_entity.pdbx_description
1 polymer ?
#
loop_
_entity_poly.entity_id
_entity_poly.type
_entity_poly.pdbx_seq_one_letter_code
_entity_poly.pdbx_strand_id
1 'polypeptide(L)'
;MSYCLNPYCLKPQNPEGLKFCQTCGAGLVLKGLYRAIAPIAQGGMGRTFRAVDLGRFDCLCAIKQFLPQVQSDRALQKATELFTREAEQLQALGKHPQIPELIAYFEQDRCLYLVQELIEGQNLRQALAQFGAFNEQQILGLLANLLPVIQFIHDRNVIHRDIKPENIIQRQEDRSYVLVDFGAAKVLADPAMIGKTGTTIGSAEYAAPEQARGKAVFQSDLYSLGVTCIHLLTNLSPFDLYNDREDVWMWRSQVVTPISETLVRVLDRMLERAIARRYPSAIAILQDLKIPYSSSIPLVNIQENLNANLNANPIPVLNPVTEAQIKLGDPYVLPLGVQGTNDTEFFALQEFLAKGSWQKADRHTNHLILKISGRENISNLRGEDIAKFPCAELFAIDRLWTTYSNGHFGFGVQKEIWEGLGGGLLYSEENYWQLAKTYLKFSDRVGWTKKSWLSALSSSPKWLKYQDLTFRLDAPKGHLPSLCYWEGFNTIDRLFYRLQVCKDN
;
A
#
# COMPACT_ATOMS: atom_id res chain seq x y z
N MET A 1 -7.41 -8.76 -23.99
CA MET A 1 -8.18 -8.22 -22.84
C MET A 1 -7.56 -6.91 -22.36
N SER A 2 -8.33 -5.99 -21.77
CA SER A 2 -7.84 -4.69 -21.29
C SER A 2 -8.28 -4.44 -19.84
N TYR A 3 -7.42 -3.86 -19.01
CA TYR A 3 -7.71 -3.52 -17.62
C TYR A 3 -7.79 -2.00 -17.43
N CYS A 4 -8.85 -1.54 -16.78
CA CYS A 4 -9.07 -0.13 -16.50
C CYS A 4 -8.18 0.33 -15.35
N LEU A 5 -7.37 1.36 -15.60
CA LEU A 5 -6.46 1.94 -14.61
C LEU A 5 -7.12 2.98 -13.71
N ASN A 6 -8.39 3.30 -13.92
CA ASN A 6 -9.16 4.13 -12.98
C ASN A 6 -9.32 3.37 -11.66
N PRO A 7 -8.78 3.87 -10.52
CA PRO A 7 -8.90 3.19 -9.23
C PRO A 7 -10.34 3.00 -8.76
N TYR A 8 -11.26 3.85 -9.22
CA TYR A 8 -12.66 3.86 -8.84
C TYR A 8 -13.55 2.99 -9.75
N CYS A 9 -12.95 2.21 -10.67
CA CYS A 9 -13.71 1.37 -11.60
C CYS A 9 -14.16 0.06 -10.93
N LEU A 10 -15.47 -0.12 -10.75
CA LEU A 10 -16.06 -1.30 -10.10
C LEU A 10 -15.86 -2.62 -10.89
N LYS A 11 -15.78 -2.53 -12.22
CA LYS A 11 -15.51 -3.67 -13.12
C LYS A 11 -14.42 -3.26 -14.10
N PRO A 12 -13.15 -3.36 -13.69
CA PRO A 12 -12.03 -2.86 -14.47
C PRO A 12 -11.65 -3.79 -15.63
N GLN A 13 -12.16 -5.02 -15.68
CA GLN A 13 -11.91 -5.93 -16.80
C GLN A 13 -12.76 -5.55 -18.01
N ASN A 14 -12.13 -5.40 -19.17
CA ASN A 14 -12.76 -5.05 -20.43
C ASN A 14 -12.30 -6.00 -21.55
N PRO A 15 -13.14 -6.24 -22.58
CA PRO A 15 -12.72 -6.89 -23.82
C PRO A 15 -11.53 -6.22 -24.50
N GLU A 16 -10.87 -6.96 -25.39
CA GLU A 16 -9.81 -6.44 -26.27
C GLU A 16 -10.34 -5.38 -27.24
N GLY A 17 -9.51 -4.42 -27.65
CA GLY A 17 -9.83 -3.46 -28.72
C GLY A 17 -10.66 -2.25 -28.31
N LEU A 18 -11.17 -2.21 -27.07
CA LEU A 18 -11.91 -1.05 -26.57
C LEU A 18 -10.95 0.09 -26.17
N LYS A 19 -11.29 1.31 -26.60
CA LYS A 19 -10.55 2.54 -26.23
C LYS A 19 -10.96 3.09 -24.86
N PHE A 20 -12.20 2.83 -24.44
CA PHE A 20 -12.79 3.32 -23.19
C PHE A 20 -13.38 2.16 -22.39
N CYS A 21 -13.33 2.29 -21.06
CA CYS A 21 -13.89 1.31 -20.15
C CYS A 21 -15.41 1.29 -20.25
N GLN A 22 -16.00 0.10 -20.42
CA GLN A 22 -17.46 -0.05 -20.51
C GLN A 22 -18.18 0.31 -19.21
N THR A 23 -17.44 0.26 -18.08
CA THR A 23 -18.01 0.46 -16.75
C THR A 23 -17.94 1.90 -16.28
N CYS A 24 -16.79 2.58 -16.44
CA CYS A 24 -16.59 3.93 -15.92
C CYS A 24 -16.27 4.97 -17.00
N GLY A 25 -16.19 4.58 -18.28
CA GLY A 25 -15.87 5.48 -19.38
C GLY A 25 -14.41 5.95 -19.46
N ALA A 26 -13.56 5.61 -18.49
CA ALA A 26 -12.15 6.02 -18.50
C ALA A 26 -11.38 5.43 -19.69
N GLY A 27 -10.39 6.16 -20.20
CA GLY A 27 -9.50 5.69 -21.25
C GLY A 27 -8.75 4.41 -20.83
N LEU A 28 -8.69 3.42 -21.72
CA LEU A 28 -8.01 2.13 -21.48
C LEU A 28 -6.57 2.10 -22.01
N VAL A 29 -6.16 3.14 -22.75
CA VAL A 29 -4.83 3.24 -23.35
C VAL A 29 -4.17 4.54 -22.88
N LEU A 30 -3.09 4.42 -22.10
CA LEU A 30 -2.30 5.56 -21.66
C LEU A 30 -1.44 6.08 -22.80
N LYS A 31 -1.46 7.40 -23.02
CA LYS A 31 -0.75 8.11 -24.10
C LYS A 31 -0.99 7.55 -25.51
N GLY A 32 -2.05 6.74 -25.69
CA GLY A 32 -2.26 6.00 -26.95
C GLY A 32 -1.24 4.86 -27.19
N LEU A 33 -0.36 4.56 -26.23
CA LEU A 33 0.76 3.63 -26.39
C LEU A 33 0.69 2.44 -25.44
N TYR A 34 0.20 2.60 -24.21
CA TYR A 34 0.29 1.54 -23.21
C TYR A 34 -1.08 1.09 -22.74
N ARG A 35 -1.31 -0.22 -22.77
CA ARG A 35 -2.59 -0.82 -22.37
C ARG A 35 -2.37 -1.83 -21.27
N ALA A 36 -2.96 -1.59 -20.10
CA ALA A 36 -2.93 -2.54 -19.01
C ALA A 36 -3.80 -3.77 -19.33
N ILE A 37 -3.36 -4.93 -18.86
CA ILE A 37 -3.99 -6.24 -19.08
C ILE A 37 -4.51 -6.82 -17.76
N ALA A 38 -3.72 -6.71 -16.69
CA ALA A 38 -4.07 -7.23 -15.36
C ALA A 38 -3.22 -6.56 -14.25
N PRO A 39 -3.73 -6.47 -13.01
CA PRO A 39 -2.93 -6.06 -11.86
C PRO A 39 -1.91 -7.15 -11.49
N ILE A 40 -0.70 -6.74 -11.12
CA ILE A 40 0.38 -7.62 -10.62
C ILE A 40 0.58 -7.42 -9.11
N ALA A 41 0.60 -6.16 -8.66
CA ALA A 41 0.88 -5.82 -7.27
C ALA A 41 0.21 -4.52 -6.85
N GLN A 42 0.04 -4.35 -5.54
CA GLN A 42 -0.40 -3.10 -4.92
C GLN A 42 0.39 -2.89 -3.63
N GLY A 43 0.94 -1.69 -3.44
CA GLY A 43 1.74 -1.30 -2.28
C GLY A 43 1.45 0.13 -1.84
N GLY A 44 2.15 0.61 -0.81
CA GLY A 44 1.86 1.91 -0.18
C GLY A 44 2.05 3.14 -1.08
N MET A 45 2.80 3.01 -2.19
CA MET A 45 3.06 4.09 -3.14
C MET A 45 2.20 3.99 -4.42
N GLY A 46 1.50 2.88 -4.65
CA GLY A 46 0.76 2.71 -5.90
C GLY A 46 0.39 1.27 -6.27
N ARG A 47 0.03 1.10 -7.53
CA ARG A 47 -0.39 -0.18 -8.13
C ARG A 47 0.47 -0.50 -9.34
N THR A 48 0.78 -1.77 -9.55
CA THR A 48 1.58 -2.24 -10.68
C THR A 48 0.75 -3.18 -11.54
N PHE A 49 0.81 -3.01 -12.85
CA PHE A 49 0.01 -3.74 -13.82
C PHE A 49 0.89 -4.38 -14.89
N ARG A 50 0.50 -5.58 -15.33
CA ARG A 50 0.97 -6.18 -16.58
C ARG A 50 0.32 -5.43 -17.71
N ALA A 51 1.09 -5.04 -18.71
CA ALA A 51 0.62 -4.23 -19.82
C ALA A 51 1.33 -4.61 -21.13
N VAL A 52 0.85 -4.05 -22.23
CA VAL A 52 1.49 -4.10 -23.55
C VAL A 52 1.80 -2.71 -24.05
N ASP A 53 2.95 -2.59 -24.71
CA ASP A 53 3.38 -1.43 -25.48
C ASP A 53 2.93 -1.57 -26.93
N LEU A 54 1.85 -0.86 -27.28
CA LEU A 54 1.25 -0.83 -28.61
C LEU A 54 2.17 -0.19 -29.65
N GLY A 55 3.09 0.69 -29.23
CA GLY A 55 4.08 1.32 -30.10
C GLY A 55 5.25 0.40 -30.46
N ARG A 56 5.38 -0.73 -29.74
CA ARG A 56 6.48 -1.69 -29.88
C ARG A 56 5.97 -3.12 -30.09
N PHE A 57 5.07 -3.29 -31.06
CA PHE A 57 4.53 -4.60 -31.47
C PHE A 57 3.95 -5.43 -30.31
N ASP A 58 3.20 -4.80 -29.42
CA ASP A 58 2.58 -5.43 -28.24
C ASP A 58 3.59 -6.11 -27.28
N CYS A 59 4.84 -5.62 -27.22
CA CYS A 59 5.81 -6.07 -26.22
C CYS A 59 5.26 -5.87 -24.79
N LEU A 60 5.48 -6.86 -23.92
CA LEU A 60 5.05 -6.80 -22.53
C LEU A 60 5.85 -5.77 -21.73
N CYS A 61 5.13 -5.00 -20.91
CA CYS A 61 5.72 -4.04 -19.99
C CYS A 61 4.97 -4.04 -18.64
N ALA A 62 5.59 -3.45 -17.63
CA ALA A 62 4.96 -3.19 -16.34
C ALA A 62 4.62 -1.70 -16.23
N ILE A 63 3.38 -1.38 -15.89
CA ILE A 63 2.95 -0.01 -15.57
C ILE A 63 2.82 0.09 -14.06
N LYS A 64 3.66 0.90 -13.41
CA LYS A 64 3.41 1.38 -12.05
C LYS A 64 2.60 2.67 -12.13
N GLN A 65 1.47 2.71 -11.45
CA GLN A 65 0.63 3.89 -11.27
C GLN A 65 0.83 4.40 -9.85
N PHE A 66 1.23 5.65 -9.73
CA PHE A 66 1.33 6.34 -8.44
C PHE A 66 -0.06 6.53 -7.85
N LEU A 67 -0.27 5.97 -6.68
CA LEU A 67 -1.52 6.08 -5.93
C LEU A 67 -1.19 6.01 -4.44
N PRO A 68 -0.57 7.07 -3.88
CA PRO A 68 0.00 7.06 -2.55
C PRO A 68 -1.12 7.02 -1.50
N GLN A 69 -1.01 6.10 -0.54
CA GLN A 69 -1.99 5.93 0.54
C GLN A 69 -1.59 6.69 1.81
N VAL A 70 -1.22 7.97 1.66
CA VAL A 70 -0.69 8.81 2.74
C VAL A 70 -1.49 10.10 2.87
N GLN A 71 -1.70 10.55 4.11
CA GLN A 71 -2.64 11.64 4.43
C GLN A 71 -1.97 12.99 4.73
N SER A 72 -0.66 13.01 5.01
CA SER A 72 0.04 14.27 5.26
C SER A 72 0.71 14.80 3.99
N ASP A 73 0.66 16.10 3.77
CA ASP A 73 1.31 16.76 2.63
C ASP A 73 2.80 16.41 2.54
N ARG A 74 3.48 16.30 3.70
CA ARG A 74 4.88 15.91 3.78
C ARG A 74 5.11 14.46 3.35
N ALA A 75 4.23 13.53 3.73
CA ALA A 75 4.32 12.14 3.30
C ALA A 75 3.93 11.98 1.83
N LEU A 76 2.96 12.75 1.34
CA LEU A 76 2.55 12.78 -0.07
C LEU A 76 3.69 13.27 -0.94
N GLN A 77 4.27 14.43 -0.59
CA GLN A 77 5.48 14.95 -1.25
C GLN A 77 6.60 13.91 -1.22
N LYS A 78 6.77 13.22 -0.10
CA LYS A 78 7.79 12.18 0.00
C LYS A 78 7.52 10.97 -0.91
N ALA A 79 6.28 10.51 -0.98
CA ALA A 79 5.90 9.41 -1.86
C ALA A 79 6.08 9.81 -3.34
N THR A 80 5.73 11.05 -3.70
CA THR A 80 5.96 11.60 -5.04
C THR A 80 7.46 11.65 -5.36
N GLU A 81 8.29 12.16 -4.44
CA GLU A 81 9.74 12.16 -4.61
C GLU A 81 10.31 10.75 -4.86
N LEU A 82 9.84 9.74 -4.11
CA LEU A 82 10.33 8.37 -4.26
C LEU A 82 9.91 7.75 -5.59
N PHE A 83 8.68 8.02 -6.03
CA PHE A 83 8.18 7.56 -7.32
C PHE A 83 8.92 8.20 -8.50
N THR A 84 9.18 9.52 -8.43
CA THR A 84 9.97 10.22 -9.46
C THR A 84 11.43 9.77 -9.47
N ARG A 85 12.04 9.58 -8.29
CA ARG A 85 13.42 9.07 -8.18
C ARG A 85 13.58 7.68 -8.75
N GLU A 86 12.58 6.81 -8.67
CA GLU A 86 12.66 5.50 -9.31
C GLU A 86 12.96 5.65 -10.81
N ALA A 87 12.20 6.50 -11.50
CA ALA A 87 12.40 6.78 -12.92
C ALA A 87 13.81 7.35 -13.20
N GLU A 88 14.22 8.37 -12.44
CA GLU A 88 15.53 9.01 -12.59
C GLU A 88 16.69 8.02 -12.38
N GLN A 89 16.57 7.12 -11.42
CA GLN A 89 17.62 6.15 -11.11
C GLN A 89 17.69 5.04 -12.16
N LEU A 90 16.56 4.50 -12.60
CA LEU A 90 16.56 3.53 -13.69
C LEU A 90 17.14 4.16 -14.97
N GLN A 91 16.83 5.43 -15.24
CA GLN A 91 17.45 6.17 -16.35
C GLN A 91 18.97 6.31 -16.18
N ALA A 92 19.44 6.69 -15.00
CA ALA A 92 20.86 6.89 -14.71
C ALA A 92 21.68 5.59 -14.71
N LEU A 93 21.08 4.49 -14.26
CA LEU A 93 21.71 3.16 -14.29
C LEU A 93 21.85 2.62 -15.70
N GLY A 94 20.96 3.02 -16.62
CA GLY A 94 20.96 2.60 -18.01
C GLY A 94 20.57 1.13 -18.17
N LYS A 95 21.02 0.50 -19.25
CA LYS A 95 20.68 -0.90 -19.56
C LYS A 95 21.55 -1.88 -18.76
N HIS A 96 20.91 -2.80 -18.06
CA HIS A 96 21.55 -3.92 -17.40
C HIS A 96 20.63 -5.15 -17.43
N PRO A 97 21.08 -6.37 -17.75
CA PRO A 97 20.20 -7.54 -17.94
C PRO A 97 19.40 -7.94 -16.68
N GLN A 98 19.89 -7.57 -15.50
CA GLN A 98 19.30 -7.89 -14.20
C GLN A 98 18.72 -6.66 -13.47
N ILE A 99 18.44 -5.57 -14.19
CA ILE A 99 17.71 -4.40 -13.69
C ILE A 99 16.66 -4.03 -14.75
N PRO A 100 15.38 -3.79 -14.39
CA PRO A 100 14.36 -3.45 -15.38
C PRO A 100 14.71 -2.20 -16.19
N GLU A 101 14.61 -2.28 -17.52
CA GLU A 101 14.76 -1.09 -18.36
C GLU A 101 13.61 -0.10 -18.15
N LEU A 102 13.93 1.19 -17.97
CA LEU A 102 12.95 2.26 -18.02
C LEU A 102 12.44 2.45 -19.46
N ILE A 103 11.13 2.36 -19.66
CA ILE A 103 10.49 2.58 -20.97
C ILE A 103 9.94 4.00 -21.05
N ALA A 104 9.18 4.44 -20.05
CA ALA A 104 8.58 5.78 -20.03
C ALA A 104 8.26 6.25 -18.61
N TYR A 105 8.20 7.57 -18.42
CA TYR A 105 7.67 8.20 -17.22
C TYR A 105 6.82 9.40 -17.65
N PHE A 106 5.58 9.48 -17.19
CA PHE A 106 4.67 10.56 -17.58
C PHE A 106 3.52 10.76 -16.60
N GLU A 107 2.90 11.94 -16.70
CA GLU A 107 1.62 12.24 -16.07
C GLU A 107 0.48 12.13 -17.09
N GLN A 108 -0.64 11.55 -16.66
CA GLN A 108 -1.92 11.57 -17.38
C GLN A 108 -3.07 11.60 -16.38
N ASP A 109 -4.09 12.41 -16.63
CA ASP A 109 -5.29 12.50 -15.78
C ASP A 109 -4.96 12.73 -14.29
N ARG A 110 -3.94 13.58 -14.04
CA ARG A 110 -3.37 13.91 -12.71
C ARG A 110 -2.77 12.71 -11.95
N CYS A 111 -2.49 11.62 -12.64
CA CYS A 111 -1.81 10.45 -12.10
C CYS A 111 -0.43 10.31 -12.74
N LEU A 112 0.57 9.98 -11.92
CA LEU A 112 1.92 9.67 -12.40
C LEU A 112 2.03 8.19 -12.75
N TYR A 113 2.70 7.91 -13.86
CA TYR A 113 2.94 6.57 -14.36
C TYR A 113 4.41 6.36 -14.67
N LEU A 114 4.91 5.19 -14.29
CA LEU A 114 6.23 4.67 -14.61
C LEU A 114 6.04 3.38 -15.40
N VAL A 115 6.54 3.34 -16.63
CA VAL A 115 6.51 2.16 -17.51
C VAL A 115 7.92 1.60 -17.61
N GLN A 116 8.08 0.32 -17.34
CA GLN A 116 9.36 -0.38 -17.33
C GLN A 116 9.24 -1.79 -17.91
N GLU A 117 10.37 -2.44 -18.16
CA GLU A 117 10.43 -3.85 -18.53
C GLU A 117 9.62 -4.71 -17.54
N LEU A 118 8.76 -5.58 -18.07
CA LEU A 118 8.11 -6.61 -17.26
C LEU A 118 9.07 -7.78 -17.09
N ILE A 119 9.41 -8.10 -15.84
CA ILE A 119 10.17 -9.30 -15.53
C ILE A 119 9.18 -10.44 -15.26
N GLU A 120 9.03 -11.33 -16.24
CA GLU A 120 8.19 -12.52 -16.07
C GLU A 120 8.92 -13.54 -15.18
N GLY A 121 8.32 -13.87 -14.04
CA GLY A 121 8.95 -14.70 -13.02
C GLY A 121 8.23 -14.63 -11.68
N GLN A 122 8.75 -15.35 -10.69
CA GLN A 122 8.29 -15.28 -9.29
C GLN A 122 9.29 -14.50 -8.46
N ASN A 123 8.81 -13.65 -7.54
CA ASN A 123 9.70 -13.08 -6.53
C ASN A 123 10.07 -14.11 -5.46
N LEU A 124 11.15 -13.87 -4.73
CA LEU A 124 11.65 -14.83 -3.74
C LEU A 124 10.67 -15.06 -2.59
N ARG A 125 9.80 -14.08 -2.24
CA ARG A 125 8.74 -14.30 -1.25
C ARG A 125 7.72 -15.34 -1.74
N GLN A 126 7.30 -15.24 -3.01
CA GLN A 126 6.41 -16.21 -3.63
C GLN A 126 7.06 -17.59 -3.71
N ALA A 127 8.34 -17.64 -4.11
CA ALA A 127 9.10 -18.88 -4.15
C ALA A 127 9.22 -19.53 -2.76
N LEU A 128 9.53 -18.75 -1.72
CA LEU A 128 9.60 -19.20 -0.33
C LEU A 128 8.25 -19.73 0.16
N ALA A 129 7.15 -19.02 -0.13
CA ALA A 129 5.81 -19.46 0.23
C ALA A 129 5.37 -20.74 -0.50
N GLN A 130 5.81 -20.94 -1.75
CA GLN A 130 5.44 -22.09 -2.57
C GLN A 130 6.30 -23.33 -2.31
N PHE A 131 7.61 -23.16 -2.15
CA PHE A 131 8.59 -24.26 -2.10
C PHE A 131 9.23 -24.45 -0.72
N GLY A 132 8.97 -23.54 0.22
CA GLY A 132 9.59 -23.55 1.54
C GLY A 132 11.03 -23.03 1.54
N ALA A 133 11.74 -23.35 2.63
CA ALA A 133 13.09 -22.87 2.87
C ALA A 133 14.07 -23.26 1.75
N PHE A 134 14.99 -22.35 1.44
CA PHE A 134 16.02 -22.53 0.43
C PHE A 134 17.17 -23.36 1.01
N ASN A 135 17.82 -24.14 0.17
CA ASN A 135 19.05 -24.85 0.53
C ASN A 135 20.30 -24.02 0.19
N GLU A 136 21.47 -24.49 0.65
CA GLU A 136 22.76 -23.84 0.42
C GLU A 136 23.02 -23.54 -1.06
N GLN A 137 22.77 -24.48 -1.96
CA GLN A 137 23.00 -24.29 -3.39
C GLN A 137 22.15 -23.15 -3.97
N GLN A 138 20.89 -23.05 -3.54
CA GLN A 138 20.00 -21.97 -3.96
C GLN A 138 20.49 -20.61 -3.45
N ILE A 139 20.97 -20.54 -2.20
CA ILE A 139 21.54 -19.32 -1.63
C ILE A 139 22.84 -18.92 -2.31
N LEU A 140 23.74 -19.87 -2.57
CA LEU A 140 24.98 -19.61 -3.30
C LEU A 140 24.69 -19.12 -4.74
N GLY A 141 23.71 -19.72 -5.42
CA GLY A 141 23.25 -19.27 -6.72
C GLY A 141 22.66 -17.86 -6.69
N LEU A 142 21.88 -17.54 -5.65
CA LEU A 142 21.35 -16.19 -5.43
C LEU A 142 22.47 -15.18 -5.23
N LEU A 143 23.41 -15.45 -4.32
CA LEU A 143 24.55 -14.57 -4.02
C LEU A 143 25.43 -14.36 -5.27
N ALA A 144 25.76 -15.44 -5.98
CA ALA A 144 26.56 -15.39 -7.21
C ALA A 144 25.94 -14.48 -8.28
N ASN A 145 24.61 -14.45 -8.34
CA ASN A 145 23.88 -13.73 -9.37
C ASN A 145 23.56 -12.27 -8.97
N LEU A 146 23.23 -11.99 -7.69
CA LEU A 146 22.88 -10.64 -7.22
C LEU A 146 24.08 -9.78 -6.82
N LEU A 147 25.15 -10.35 -6.26
CA LEU A 147 26.31 -9.55 -5.84
C LEU A 147 26.95 -8.76 -7.00
N PRO A 148 27.06 -9.29 -8.24
CA PRO A 148 27.45 -8.51 -9.41
C PRO A 148 26.55 -7.31 -9.69
N VAL A 149 25.22 -7.47 -9.53
CA VAL A 149 24.24 -6.38 -9.74
C VAL A 149 24.39 -5.31 -8.67
N ILE A 150 24.58 -5.73 -7.41
CA ILE A 150 24.82 -4.81 -6.29
C ILE A 150 26.12 -4.03 -6.51
N GLN A 151 27.18 -4.71 -6.95
CA GLN A 151 28.43 -4.03 -7.30
C GLN A 151 28.22 -2.99 -8.41
N PHE A 152 27.48 -3.36 -9.47
CA PHE A 152 27.19 -2.47 -10.60
C PHE A 152 26.47 -1.18 -10.18
N ILE A 153 25.49 -1.26 -9.28
CA ILE A 153 24.77 -0.07 -8.78
C ILE A 153 25.65 0.74 -7.80
N HIS A 154 26.48 0.08 -6.99
CA HIS A 154 27.41 0.74 -6.06
C HIS A 154 28.49 1.51 -6.82
N ASP A 155 29.02 0.97 -7.91
CA ASP A 155 29.99 1.64 -8.80
C ASP A 155 29.41 2.91 -9.44
N ARG A 156 28.08 3.01 -9.51
CA ARG A 156 27.33 4.18 -9.99
C ARG A 156 26.84 5.07 -8.84
N ASN A 157 27.35 4.88 -7.63
CA ASN A 157 26.99 5.63 -6.43
C ASN A 157 25.50 5.53 -6.06
N VAL A 158 24.85 4.41 -6.40
CA VAL A 158 23.45 4.13 -6.05
C VAL A 158 23.41 3.10 -4.93
N ILE A 159 22.70 3.41 -3.83
CA ILE A 159 22.36 2.44 -2.77
C ILE A 159 20.89 2.06 -2.94
N HIS A 160 20.56 0.76 -3.00
CA HIS A 160 19.19 0.28 -3.25
C HIS A 160 18.26 0.54 -2.06
N ARG A 161 18.72 0.28 -0.83
CA ARG A 161 18.03 0.49 0.45
C ARG A 161 16.78 -0.36 0.72
N ASP A 162 16.25 -1.09 -0.25
CA ASP A 162 15.10 -1.99 -0.04
C ASP A 162 15.29 -3.39 -0.64
N ILE A 163 16.48 -3.99 -0.41
CA ILE A 163 16.75 -5.37 -0.81
C ILE A 163 16.03 -6.32 0.14
N LYS A 164 15.09 -7.11 -0.41
CA LYS A 164 14.24 -8.07 0.30
C LYS A 164 13.65 -9.09 -0.66
N PRO A 165 13.07 -10.22 -0.19
CA PRO A 165 12.54 -11.27 -1.06
C PRO A 165 11.52 -10.80 -2.12
N GLU A 166 10.71 -9.78 -1.83
CA GLU A 166 9.70 -9.24 -2.74
C GLU A 166 10.30 -8.49 -3.94
N ASN A 167 11.49 -7.92 -3.75
CA ASN A 167 12.16 -7.05 -4.73
C ASN A 167 13.23 -7.79 -5.55
N ILE A 168 13.25 -9.12 -5.46
CA ILE A 168 14.13 -9.98 -6.24
C ILE A 168 13.26 -10.98 -7.00
N ILE A 169 13.24 -10.87 -8.33
CA ILE A 169 12.44 -11.74 -9.21
C ILE A 169 13.37 -12.74 -9.89
N GLN A 170 13.05 -14.03 -9.82
CA GLN A 170 13.69 -15.03 -10.65
C GLN A 170 13.02 -15.06 -12.03
N ARG A 171 13.71 -14.53 -13.05
CA ARG A 171 13.25 -14.47 -14.44
C ARG A 171 13.00 -15.89 -14.95
N GLN A 172 11.86 -16.11 -15.60
CA GLN A 172 11.46 -17.42 -16.10
C GLN A 172 12.36 -17.92 -17.24
N GLU A 173 12.77 -17.01 -18.14
CA GLU A 173 13.49 -17.32 -19.37
C GLU A 173 14.86 -17.98 -19.13
N ASP A 174 15.69 -17.37 -18.28
CA ASP A 174 17.08 -17.76 -18.06
C ASP A 174 17.39 -18.13 -16.60
N ARG A 175 16.38 -18.07 -15.71
CA ARG A 175 16.49 -18.33 -14.27
C ARG A 175 17.40 -17.33 -13.52
N SER A 176 17.77 -16.22 -14.14
CA SER A 176 18.51 -15.13 -13.49
C SER A 176 17.67 -14.42 -12.44
N TYR A 177 18.31 -13.83 -11.43
CA TYR A 177 17.68 -12.97 -10.45
C TYR A 177 17.82 -11.51 -10.90
N VAL A 178 16.67 -10.83 -10.97
CA VAL A 178 16.53 -9.45 -11.37
C VAL A 178 16.16 -8.63 -10.14
N LEU A 179 16.93 -7.57 -9.87
CA LEU A 179 16.67 -6.64 -8.78
C LEU A 179 15.68 -5.58 -9.26
N VAL A 180 14.57 -5.41 -8.55
CA VAL A 180 13.49 -4.49 -8.91
C VAL A 180 13.18 -3.51 -7.77
N ASP A 181 12.36 -2.49 -8.08
CA ASP A 181 11.85 -1.48 -7.14
C ASP A 181 12.91 -0.53 -6.56
N PHE A 182 13.39 0.38 -7.41
CA PHE A 182 14.38 1.38 -7.05
C PHE A 182 13.78 2.61 -6.36
N GLY A 183 12.47 2.64 -6.04
CA GLY A 183 11.84 3.81 -5.43
C GLY A 183 12.45 4.23 -4.09
N ALA A 184 13.00 3.26 -3.35
CA ALA A 184 13.74 3.53 -2.12
C ALA A 184 15.22 3.83 -2.34
N ALA A 185 15.77 3.80 -3.55
CA ALA A 185 17.21 3.97 -3.76
C ALA A 185 17.69 5.41 -3.54
N LYS A 186 19.01 5.60 -3.37
CA LYS A 186 19.65 6.91 -3.14
C LYS A 186 20.91 7.04 -3.99
N VAL A 187 20.96 8.10 -4.79
CA VAL A 187 22.18 8.56 -5.47
C VAL A 187 23.02 9.39 -4.52
N LEU A 188 24.32 9.10 -4.43
CA LEU A 188 25.29 9.89 -3.70
C LEU A 188 25.98 10.85 -4.67
N ALA A 189 25.58 12.12 -4.67
CA ALA A 189 26.21 13.16 -5.48
C ALA A 189 27.65 13.48 -5.04
N ASP A 190 28.00 13.14 -3.80
CA ASP A 190 29.33 13.30 -3.20
C ASP A 190 29.56 12.14 -2.20
N PRO A 191 30.67 11.39 -2.26
CA PRO A 191 31.03 10.38 -1.27
C PRO A 191 30.99 10.89 0.19
N ALA A 192 31.19 12.19 0.42
CA ALA A 192 31.06 12.81 1.75
C ALA A 192 29.61 12.85 2.28
N MET A 193 28.61 12.45 1.48
CA MET A 193 27.20 12.34 1.88
C MET A 193 26.82 10.94 2.39
N ILE A 194 27.76 9.99 2.35
CA ILE A 194 27.62 8.65 2.94
C ILE A 194 27.51 8.77 4.47
N GLY A 195 26.51 8.12 5.07
CA GLY A 195 26.35 8.11 6.53
C GLY A 195 25.87 9.43 7.16
N LYS A 196 25.51 10.46 6.39
CA LYS A 196 24.83 11.67 6.88
C LYS A 196 23.33 11.42 7.10
N THR A 197 22.74 12.10 8.08
CA THR A 197 21.33 11.93 8.49
C THR A 197 20.38 12.20 7.31
N GLY A 198 19.73 11.15 6.83
CA GLY A 198 18.67 11.18 5.81
C GLY A 198 17.34 10.64 6.33
N THR A 199 16.38 10.43 5.44
CA THR A 199 15.06 9.86 5.76
C THR A 199 15.13 8.34 5.98
N THR A 200 14.48 7.85 7.04
CA THR A 200 14.22 6.42 7.29
C THR A 200 13.27 5.87 6.21
N ILE A 201 13.77 5.01 5.33
CA ILE A 201 13.01 4.41 4.20
C ILE A 201 13.47 2.96 4.04
N GLY A 202 12.54 2.05 3.71
CA GLY A 202 12.77 0.62 3.49
C GLY A 202 11.91 -0.27 4.41
N SER A 203 11.83 -1.57 4.13
CA SER A 203 11.23 -2.54 5.05
C SER A 203 12.07 -2.67 6.33
N ALA A 204 11.47 -2.36 7.49
CA ALA A 204 12.18 -2.26 8.77
C ALA A 204 12.95 -3.54 9.15
N GLU A 205 12.41 -4.70 8.80
CA GLU A 205 12.99 -6.01 9.13
C GLU A 205 14.28 -6.37 8.36
N TYR A 206 14.51 -5.79 7.18
CA TYR A 206 15.73 -6.03 6.36
C TYR A 206 16.73 -4.87 6.43
N ALA A 207 16.31 -3.72 6.96
CA ALA A 207 17.12 -2.51 6.96
C ALA A 207 18.34 -2.65 7.89
N ALA A 208 19.50 -2.24 7.40
CA ALA A 208 20.70 -2.16 8.23
C ALA A 208 20.52 -1.14 9.38
N PRO A 209 21.17 -1.33 10.56
CA PRO A 209 20.98 -0.44 11.70
C PRO A 209 21.31 1.02 11.40
N GLU A 210 22.34 1.29 10.61
CA GLU A 210 22.69 2.64 10.17
C GLU A 210 21.66 3.23 9.20
N GLN A 211 21.06 2.40 8.34
CA GLN A 211 19.99 2.81 7.43
C GLN A 211 18.71 3.18 8.19
N ALA A 212 18.35 2.43 9.23
CA ALA A 212 17.20 2.75 10.09
C ALA A 212 17.35 4.15 10.74
N ARG A 213 18.59 4.59 10.98
CA ARG A 213 18.95 5.94 11.47
C ARG A 213 19.08 6.99 10.35
N GLY A 214 18.69 6.64 9.12
CA GLY A 214 18.78 7.49 7.94
C GLY A 214 20.19 7.61 7.34
N LYS A 215 21.16 6.83 7.82
CA LYS A 215 22.60 6.93 7.49
C LYS A 215 23.07 5.76 6.62
N ALA A 216 22.26 5.39 5.62
CA ALA A 216 22.59 4.28 4.72
C ALA A 216 23.95 4.48 4.02
N VAL A 217 24.68 3.38 3.88
CA VAL A 217 25.98 3.26 3.20
C VAL A 217 25.91 2.09 2.21
N PHE A 218 26.90 1.90 1.33
CA PHE A 218 26.90 0.77 0.39
C PHE A 218 26.81 -0.58 1.10
N GLN A 219 27.49 -0.72 2.25
CA GLN A 219 27.43 -1.92 3.07
C GLN A 219 26.05 -2.17 3.69
N SER A 220 25.12 -1.21 3.67
CA SER A 220 23.73 -1.42 4.10
C SER A 220 22.99 -2.39 3.18
N ASP A 221 23.21 -2.32 1.86
CA ASP A 221 22.62 -3.26 0.90
C ASP A 221 23.13 -4.69 1.12
N LEU A 222 24.42 -4.84 1.46
CA LEU A 222 25.01 -6.15 1.76
C LEU A 222 24.41 -6.77 3.02
N TYR A 223 24.12 -5.96 4.03
CA TYR A 223 23.40 -6.40 5.23
C TYR A 223 22.00 -6.87 4.87
N SER A 224 21.24 -6.07 4.11
CA SER A 224 19.87 -6.42 3.71
C SER A 224 19.82 -7.71 2.87
N LEU A 225 20.80 -7.94 2.00
CA LEU A 225 20.95 -9.22 1.30
C LEU A 225 21.26 -10.38 2.27
N GLY A 226 22.10 -10.15 3.29
CA GLY A 226 22.38 -11.14 4.34
C GLY A 226 21.12 -11.54 5.11
N VAL A 227 20.31 -10.55 5.52
CA VAL A 227 19.02 -10.78 6.19
C VAL A 227 18.07 -11.56 5.27
N THR A 228 18.02 -11.19 3.99
CA THR A 228 17.24 -11.90 2.97
C THR A 228 17.66 -13.36 2.87
N CYS A 229 18.95 -13.67 2.84
CA CYS A 229 19.44 -15.05 2.77
C CYS A 229 19.06 -15.88 4.00
N ILE A 230 19.21 -15.36 5.22
CA ILE A 230 18.85 -16.12 6.44
C ILE A 230 17.34 -16.31 6.58
N HIS A 231 16.53 -15.35 6.11
CA HIS A 231 15.08 -15.53 6.02
C HIS A 231 14.75 -16.66 5.05
N LEU A 232 15.35 -16.69 3.86
CA LEU A 232 15.12 -17.75 2.88
C LEU A 232 15.58 -19.13 3.39
N LEU A 233 16.70 -19.21 4.12
CA LEU A 233 17.23 -20.45 4.69
C LEU A 233 16.38 -21.05 5.81
N THR A 234 15.69 -20.20 6.57
CA THR A 234 14.96 -20.61 7.79
C THR A 234 13.44 -20.61 7.59
N ASN A 235 12.94 -19.85 6.61
CA ASN A 235 11.52 -19.55 6.43
C ASN A 235 10.88 -18.93 7.69
N LEU A 236 11.67 -18.21 8.48
CA LEU A 236 11.22 -17.47 9.65
C LEU A 236 11.37 -15.97 9.42
N SER A 237 10.44 -15.20 9.98
CA SER A 237 10.49 -13.74 9.92
C SER A 237 11.84 -13.23 10.48
N PRO A 238 12.50 -12.25 9.84
CA PRO A 238 13.73 -11.66 10.40
C PRO A 238 13.58 -11.15 11.85
N PHE A 239 12.39 -10.71 12.25
CA PHE A 239 12.12 -10.31 13.63
C PHE A 239 12.21 -11.47 14.63
N ASP A 240 11.82 -12.68 14.22
CA ASP A 240 11.90 -13.89 15.06
C ASP A 240 13.32 -14.47 15.10
N LEU A 241 14.15 -14.09 14.13
CA LEU A 241 15.55 -14.51 14.03
C LEU A 241 16.51 -13.58 14.78
N TYR A 242 16.04 -12.43 15.28
CA TYR A 242 16.88 -11.44 15.96
C TYR A 242 16.56 -11.36 17.45
N ASN A 243 17.58 -11.56 18.29
CA ASN A 243 17.44 -11.35 19.73
C ASN A 243 17.83 -9.90 20.09
N ASP A 244 16.83 -9.03 20.27
CA ASP A 244 17.05 -7.62 20.63
C ASP A 244 17.79 -7.43 21.96
N ARG A 245 17.66 -8.38 22.91
CA ARG A 245 18.30 -8.26 24.23
C ARG A 245 19.79 -8.56 24.16
N GLU A 246 20.17 -9.51 23.31
CA GLU A 246 21.55 -9.97 23.17
C GLU A 246 22.26 -9.31 21.98
N ASP A 247 21.52 -8.59 21.13
CA ASP A 247 22.02 -7.94 19.90
C ASP A 247 22.63 -8.97 18.92
N VAL A 248 22.04 -10.16 18.83
CA VAL A 248 22.56 -11.31 18.06
C VAL A 248 21.50 -11.93 17.15
N TRP A 249 21.92 -12.32 15.95
CA TRP A 249 21.11 -13.14 15.04
C TRP A 249 21.14 -14.62 15.44
N MET A 250 19.97 -15.16 15.77
CA MET A 250 19.74 -16.54 16.23
C MET A 250 19.32 -17.46 15.08
N TRP A 251 19.92 -17.30 13.90
CA TRP A 251 19.48 -17.98 12.67
C TRP A 251 20.07 -19.38 12.49
N ARG A 252 21.31 -19.61 12.95
CA ARG A 252 22.05 -20.85 12.70
C ARG A 252 21.32 -22.11 13.19
N SER A 253 20.70 -22.03 14.37
CA SER A 253 19.94 -23.14 14.97
C SER A 253 18.59 -23.38 14.30
N GLN A 254 18.13 -22.46 13.45
CA GLN A 254 16.84 -22.53 12.76
C GLN A 254 16.96 -23.06 11.33
N VAL A 255 18.19 -23.26 10.83
CA VAL A 255 18.40 -23.76 9.48
C VAL A 255 18.04 -25.25 9.44
N VAL A 256 17.07 -25.59 8.59
CA VAL A 256 16.53 -26.96 8.51
C VAL A 256 17.55 -27.95 7.93
N THR A 257 18.36 -27.49 6.96
CA THR A 257 19.39 -28.30 6.30
C THR A 257 20.77 -27.76 6.65
N PRO A 258 21.72 -28.60 7.12
CA PRO A 258 23.08 -28.14 7.36
C PRO A 258 23.69 -27.49 6.12
N ILE A 259 24.38 -26.37 6.33
CA ILE A 259 25.08 -25.61 5.30
C ILE A 259 26.57 -25.54 5.64
N SER A 260 27.42 -25.24 4.67
CA SER A 260 28.86 -25.16 4.92
C SER A 260 29.23 -24.06 5.90
N GLU A 261 30.27 -24.31 6.71
CA GLU A 261 30.88 -23.30 7.59
C GLU A 261 31.36 -22.06 6.84
N THR A 262 31.64 -22.20 5.54
CA THR A 262 32.00 -21.07 4.70
C THR A 262 30.79 -20.15 4.49
N LEU A 263 29.63 -20.70 4.12
CA LEU A 263 28.42 -19.90 3.95
C LEU A 263 27.96 -19.30 5.28
N VAL A 264 28.04 -20.04 6.38
CA VAL A 264 27.75 -19.53 7.74
C VAL A 264 28.60 -18.29 8.04
N ARG A 265 29.93 -18.41 7.95
CA ARG A 265 30.87 -17.31 8.21
C ARG A 265 30.59 -16.09 7.33
N VAL A 266 30.27 -16.31 6.06
CA VAL A 266 29.96 -15.22 5.12
C VAL A 266 28.68 -14.50 5.52
N LEU A 267 27.59 -15.23 5.80
CA LEU A 267 26.32 -14.63 6.20
C LEU A 267 26.44 -13.88 7.54
N ASP A 268 27.14 -14.45 8.52
CA ASP A 268 27.38 -13.75 9.79
C ASP A 268 28.14 -12.44 9.59
N ARG A 269 29.15 -12.44 8.73
CA ARG A 269 29.91 -11.22 8.43
C ARG A 269 29.11 -10.21 7.60
N MET A 270 28.15 -10.64 6.78
CA MET A 270 27.20 -9.73 6.13
C MET A 270 26.26 -9.07 7.14
N LEU A 271 25.90 -9.80 8.21
CA LEU A 271 24.99 -9.36 9.28
C LEU A 271 25.67 -8.57 10.41
N GLU A 272 26.98 -8.33 10.33
CA GLU A 272 27.71 -7.50 11.31
C GLU A 272 27.09 -6.10 11.42
N ARG A 273 26.74 -5.69 12.63
CA ARG A 273 26.15 -4.37 12.89
C ARG A 273 27.19 -3.25 12.72
N ALA A 274 28.43 -3.51 13.13
CA ALA A 274 29.53 -2.58 12.93
C ALA A 274 29.97 -2.59 11.46
N ILE A 275 29.78 -1.47 10.76
CA ILE A 275 30.13 -1.31 9.33
C ILE A 275 31.58 -1.75 9.07
N ALA A 276 32.52 -1.42 9.96
CA ALA A 276 33.94 -1.77 9.83
C ALA A 276 34.23 -3.28 9.91
N ARG A 277 33.32 -4.08 10.49
CA ARG A 277 33.43 -5.55 10.55
C ARG A 277 32.68 -6.23 9.40
N ARG A 278 31.72 -5.53 8.80
CA ARG A 278 30.98 -5.99 7.62
C ARG A 278 31.88 -6.02 6.38
N TYR A 279 31.46 -6.77 5.37
CA TYR A 279 32.14 -6.74 4.06
C TYR A 279 32.20 -5.33 3.47
N PRO A 280 33.36 -4.92 2.94
CA PRO A 280 33.51 -3.58 2.38
C PRO A 280 32.82 -3.42 1.02
N SER A 281 32.64 -4.51 0.26
CA SER A 281 32.06 -4.52 -1.08
C SER A 281 31.43 -5.87 -1.43
N ALA A 282 30.60 -5.90 -2.48
CA ALA A 282 30.04 -7.14 -3.01
C ALA A 282 31.13 -8.07 -3.58
N ILE A 283 32.17 -7.50 -4.20
CA ILE A 283 33.35 -8.26 -4.67
C ILE A 283 34.03 -9.01 -3.52
N ALA A 284 34.17 -8.40 -2.34
CA ALA A 284 34.80 -9.05 -1.19
C ALA A 284 34.02 -10.28 -0.72
N ILE A 285 32.69 -10.28 -0.86
CA ILE A 285 31.84 -11.45 -0.56
C ILE A 285 32.06 -12.54 -1.62
N LEU A 286 32.05 -12.19 -2.91
CA LEU A 286 32.31 -13.13 -4.01
C LEU A 286 33.68 -13.81 -3.84
N GLN A 287 34.69 -13.07 -3.42
CA GLN A 287 36.04 -13.59 -3.15
C GLN A 287 36.07 -14.58 -1.98
N ASP A 288 35.42 -14.30 -0.84
CA ASP A 288 35.39 -15.24 0.31
C ASP A 288 34.59 -16.50 -0.02
N LEU A 289 33.54 -16.37 -0.85
CA LEU A 289 32.78 -17.51 -1.40
C LEU A 289 33.50 -18.24 -2.53
N LYS A 290 34.64 -17.72 -3.02
CA LYS A 290 35.38 -18.24 -4.18
C LYS A 290 34.54 -18.35 -5.45
N ILE A 291 33.58 -17.44 -5.62
CA ILE A 291 32.74 -17.35 -6.81
C ILE A 291 33.47 -16.50 -7.86
N PRO A 292 33.67 -16.99 -9.11
CA PRO A 292 34.32 -16.21 -10.16
C PRO A 292 33.53 -14.94 -10.48
N TYR A 293 34.22 -13.80 -10.55
CA TYR A 293 33.64 -12.53 -10.98
C TYR A 293 34.34 -12.06 -12.25
N SER A 294 33.57 -11.88 -13.35
CA SER A 294 34.07 -11.23 -14.57
C SER A 294 33.48 -9.83 -14.65
N SER A 295 34.33 -8.82 -14.77
CA SER A 295 33.92 -7.41 -14.89
C SER A 295 33.28 -7.06 -16.24
N SER A 296 33.21 -8.01 -17.19
CA SER A 296 32.65 -7.79 -18.52
C SER A 296 31.15 -8.15 -18.56
N ILE A 297 30.28 -7.14 -18.52
CA ILE A 297 28.92 -7.29 -19.05
C ILE A 297 29.05 -7.40 -20.58
N PRO A 298 28.42 -8.36 -21.26
CA PRO A 298 28.34 -8.34 -22.72
C PRO A 298 27.51 -7.12 -23.14
N LEU A 299 28.19 -6.05 -23.54
CA LEU A 299 27.60 -4.91 -24.20
C LEU A 299 27.11 -5.37 -25.58
N VAL A 300 25.80 -5.53 -25.74
CA VAL A 300 25.20 -5.66 -27.08
C VAL A 300 25.37 -4.31 -27.77
N ASN A 301 26.22 -4.27 -28.80
CA ASN A 301 26.59 -3.06 -29.53
C ASN A 301 25.43 -2.63 -30.46
N ILE A 302 24.74 -1.54 -30.12
CA ILE A 302 23.63 -0.99 -30.91
C ILE A 302 24.12 0.26 -31.63
N GLN A 303 24.69 0.09 -32.83
CA GLN A 303 24.97 1.21 -33.74
C GLN A 303 24.16 1.18 -35.04
N GLU A 304 23.24 0.22 -35.23
CA GLU A 304 22.56 0.09 -36.54
C GLU A 304 21.10 0.60 -36.60
N ASN A 305 20.42 0.91 -35.49
CA ASN A 305 18.97 1.21 -35.53
C ASN A 305 18.55 2.69 -35.32
N LEU A 306 19.49 3.65 -35.33
CA LEU A 306 19.17 5.07 -35.10
C LEU A 306 18.86 5.89 -36.36
N ASN A 307 18.98 5.34 -37.57
CA ASN A 307 18.83 6.12 -38.81
C ASN A 307 17.49 5.97 -39.55
N ALA A 308 16.47 5.32 -38.97
CA ALA A 308 15.24 4.99 -39.71
C ALA A 308 14.00 5.88 -39.43
N ASN A 309 14.02 6.83 -38.48
CA ASN A 309 12.79 7.53 -38.05
C ASN A 309 12.89 9.07 -38.00
N LEU A 310 13.23 9.70 -39.13
CA LEU A 310 13.18 11.18 -39.25
C LEU A 310 12.18 11.71 -40.29
N ASN A 311 11.29 10.90 -40.85
CA ASN A 311 10.28 11.39 -41.79
C ASN A 311 8.86 10.87 -41.45
N ALA A 312 8.17 11.55 -40.54
CA ALA A 312 6.70 11.49 -40.44
C ALA A 312 6.14 12.86 -40.01
N ASN A 313 5.24 13.38 -40.84
CA ASN A 313 4.62 14.71 -40.75
C ASN A 313 3.69 14.90 -39.51
N PRO A 314 3.44 16.15 -39.08
CA PRO A 314 2.61 16.45 -37.89
C PRO A 314 1.09 16.28 -38.14
N ILE A 315 0.37 15.79 -37.12
CA ILE A 315 -1.10 15.61 -37.08
C ILE A 315 -1.76 16.79 -36.31
N PRO A 316 -3.00 17.23 -36.67
CA PRO A 316 -3.57 18.50 -36.24
C PRO A 316 -4.25 18.47 -34.86
N VAL A 317 -4.31 19.65 -34.23
CA VAL A 317 -4.92 19.96 -32.93
C VAL A 317 -6.46 20.05 -33.06
N LEU A 318 -7.22 19.45 -32.13
CA LEU A 318 -8.67 19.64 -31.98
C LEU A 318 -9.02 20.17 -30.57
N ASN A 319 -9.94 21.14 -30.54
CA ASN A 319 -10.39 21.95 -29.39
C ASN A 319 -11.43 21.23 -28.48
N PRO A 320 -11.71 21.73 -27.25
CA PRO A 320 -12.42 21.01 -26.19
C PRO A 320 -13.96 21.17 -26.22
N VAL A 321 -14.68 20.21 -25.63
CA VAL A 321 -16.16 20.18 -25.49
C VAL A 321 -16.56 20.38 -24.02
N THR A 322 -17.60 21.20 -23.80
CA THR A 322 -18.14 21.72 -22.52
C THR A 322 -19.21 20.84 -21.86
N GLU A 323 -19.39 21.06 -20.54
CA GLU A 323 -20.31 20.41 -19.58
C GLU A 323 -21.82 20.61 -19.85
N ALA A 324 -22.63 19.56 -19.60
CA ALA A 324 -24.07 19.69 -19.25
C ALA A 324 -24.66 18.45 -18.52
N GLN A 325 -24.89 18.62 -17.20
CA GLN A 325 -26.09 18.33 -16.35
C GLN A 325 -26.82 16.96 -16.31
N ILE A 326 -27.01 16.41 -15.08
CA ILE A 326 -28.12 15.48 -14.68
C ILE A 326 -28.66 15.86 -13.27
N LYS A 327 -30.00 15.86 -13.09
CA LYS A 327 -30.76 16.24 -11.86
C LYS A 327 -31.29 15.01 -11.07
N LEU A 328 -31.45 15.19 -9.74
CA LEU A 328 -31.87 14.21 -8.71
C LEU A 328 -33.40 14.25 -8.42
N GLY A 329 -34.06 13.08 -8.24
CA GLY A 329 -35.37 12.99 -7.58
C GLY A 329 -36.24 11.78 -8.00
N ASP A 330 -36.23 10.69 -7.23
CA ASP A 330 -37.32 9.70 -7.20
C ASP A 330 -37.34 8.93 -5.85
N PRO A 331 -38.47 8.82 -5.11
CA PRO A 331 -38.48 8.38 -3.70
C PRO A 331 -38.36 6.87 -3.44
N TYR A 332 -38.30 6.03 -4.48
CA TYR A 332 -38.30 4.56 -4.34
C TYR A 332 -37.08 3.87 -4.94
N VAL A 333 -35.99 4.61 -5.17
CA VAL A 333 -34.75 4.06 -5.73
C VAL A 333 -33.74 3.88 -4.61
N LEU A 334 -33.42 2.62 -4.28
CA LEU A 334 -32.26 2.31 -3.45
C LEU A 334 -31.01 2.90 -4.11
N PRO A 335 -30.06 3.45 -3.35
CA PRO A 335 -28.80 3.96 -3.90
C PRO A 335 -28.14 2.91 -4.81
N LEU A 336 -27.72 3.32 -6.01
CA LEU A 336 -27.02 2.47 -6.99
C LEU A 336 -25.91 1.65 -6.30
N GLY A 337 -26.00 0.32 -6.37
CA GLY A 337 -24.99 -0.59 -5.82
C GLY A 337 -25.48 -1.60 -4.78
N VAL A 338 -26.73 -1.50 -4.31
CA VAL A 338 -27.35 -2.52 -3.45
C VAL A 338 -28.34 -3.32 -4.29
N GLN A 339 -27.94 -4.50 -4.78
CA GLN A 339 -28.84 -5.52 -5.32
C GLN A 339 -28.39 -6.88 -4.77
N GLY A 340 -29.14 -7.44 -3.84
CA GLY A 340 -28.78 -8.69 -3.16
C GLY A 340 -29.75 -9.11 -2.05
N THR A 341 -29.37 -10.12 -1.26
CA THR A 341 -30.23 -10.79 -0.26
C THR A 341 -30.69 -9.93 0.93
N ASN A 342 -30.23 -8.68 1.03
CA ASN A 342 -30.53 -7.77 2.14
C ASN A 342 -31.42 -6.58 1.74
N ASP A 343 -31.95 -6.56 0.50
CA ASP A 343 -32.73 -5.44 -0.04
C ASP A 343 -33.92 -5.08 0.87
N THR A 344 -34.61 -6.07 1.45
CA THR A 344 -35.72 -5.87 2.38
C THR A 344 -35.34 -5.11 3.66
N GLU A 345 -34.10 -5.28 4.13
CA GLU A 345 -33.61 -4.62 5.35
C GLU A 345 -33.28 -3.14 5.12
N PHE A 346 -32.74 -2.82 3.94
CA PHE A 346 -32.49 -1.43 3.55
C PHE A 346 -33.78 -0.66 3.30
N PHE A 347 -34.79 -1.31 2.71
CA PHE A 347 -36.13 -0.72 2.59
C PHE A 347 -36.78 -0.45 3.95
N ALA A 348 -36.65 -1.38 4.91
CA ALA A 348 -37.17 -1.17 6.27
C ALA A 348 -36.46 0.02 6.98
N LEU A 349 -35.14 0.14 6.83
CA LEU A 349 -34.40 1.30 7.35
C LEU A 349 -34.89 2.61 6.73
N GLN A 350 -35.03 2.64 5.41
CA GLN A 350 -35.54 3.81 4.68
C GLN A 350 -36.94 4.21 5.15
N GLU A 351 -37.84 3.22 5.36
CA GLU A 351 -39.21 3.48 5.83
C GLU A 351 -39.23 4.07 7.24
N PHE A 352 -38.41 3.55 8.17
CA PHE A 352 -38.33 4.09 9.52
C PHE A 352 -37.80 5.53 9.53
N LEU A 353 -36.80 5.83 8.70
CA LEU A 353 -36.24 7.18 8.56
C LEU A 353 -37.24 8.15 7.93
N ALA A 354 -37.94 7.73 6.87
CA ALA A 354 -38.97 8.54 6.21
C ALA A 354 -40.14 8.89 7.14
N LYS A 355 -40.49 8.00 8.07
CA LYS A 355 -41.52 8.22 9.09
C LYS A 355 -41.02 9.02 10.30
N GLY A 356 -39.75 9.43 10.35
CA GLY A 356 -39.14 10.08 11.50
C GLY A 356 -39.10 9.18 12.75
N SER A 357 -39.19 7.86 12.58
CA SER A 357 -39.12 6.88 13.67
C SER A 357 -37.67 6.60 14.06
N TRP A 358 -36.95 7.63 14.48
CA TRP A 358 -35.49 7.62 14.69
C TRP A 358 -35.00 6.49 15.60
N GLN A 359 -35.74 6.16 16.68
CA GLN A 359 -35.36 5.06 17.57
C GLN A 359 -35.50 3.68 16.92
N LYS A 360 -36.48 3.49 16.02
CA LYS A 360 -36.63 2.25 15.26
C LYS A 360 -35.56 2.15 14.18
N ALA A 361 -35.30 3.26 13.48
CA ALA A 361 -34.22 3.34 12.51
C ALA A 361 -32.85 3.02 13.13
N ASP A 362 -32.58 3.51 14.35
CA ASP A 362 -31.33 3.26 15.06
C ASP A 362 -31.14 1.78 15.42
N ARG A 363 -32.16 1.15 16.03
CA ARG A 363 -32.16 -0.29 16.31
C ARG A 363 -32.00 -1.13 15.05
N HIS A 364 -32.70 -0.74 13.98
CA HIS A 364 -32.65 -1.43 12.71
C HIS A 364 -31.28 -1.29 12.04
N THR A 365 -30.65 -0.12 12.15
CA THR A 365 -29.28 0.11 11.68
C THR A 365 -28.29 -0.81 12.39
N ASN A 366 -28.41 -0.97 13.71
CA ASN A 366 -27.57 -1.90 14.46
C ASN A 366 -27.81 -3.37 14.04
N HIS A 367 -29.08 -3.77 13.88
CA HIS A 367 -29.43 -5.11 13.40
C HIS A 367 -28.83 -5.38 12.01
N LEU A 368 -29.01 -4.45 11.08
CA LEU A 368 -28.47 -4.52 9.73
C LEU A 368 -26.94 -4.64 9.74
N ILE A 369 -26.26 -3.90 10.61
CA ILE A 369 -24.81 -3.96 10.73
C ILE A 369 -24.34 -5.33 11.25
N LEU A 370 -25.01 -5.89 12.26
CA LEU A 370 -24.69 -7.22 12.78
C LEU A 370 -24.96 -8.32 11.74
N LYS A 371 -26.07 -8.22 11.00
CA LYS A 371 -26.46 -9.12 9.92
C LYS A 371 -25.44 -9.14 8.79
N ILE A 372 -25.07 -7.97 8.28
CA ILE A 372 -24.04 -7.83 7.23
C ILE A 372 -22.68 -8.36 7.69
N SER A 373 -22.38 -8.20 8.98
CA SER A 373 -21.12 -8.69 9.57
C SER A 373 -21.13 -10.18 9.92
N GLY A 374 -22.23 -10.91 9.68
CA GLY A 374 -22.37 -12.33 10.03
C GLY A 374 -22.40 -12.60 11.54
N ARG A 375 -22.86 -11.63 12.34
CA ARG A 375 -22.82 -11.62 13.82
C ARG A 375 -24.21 -11.63 14.47
N GLU A 376 -25.23 -12.14 13.80
CA GLU A 376 -26.64 -12.06 14.24
C GLU A 376 -26.91 -12.64 15.65
N ASN A 377 -26.07 -13.57 16.13
CA ASN A 377 -26.17 -14.21 17.45
C ASN A 377 -25.16 -13.69 18.49
N ILE A 378 -24.37 -12.65 18.16
CA ILE A 378 -23.28 -12.14 19.01
C ILE A 378 -23.52 -10.65 19.26
N SER A 379 -23.59 -10.24 20.53
CA SER A 379 -23.91 -8.86 20.93
C SER A 379 -22.79 -7.85 20.66
N ASN A 380 -21.58 -8.30 20.35
CA ASN A 380 -20.38 -7.44 20.29
C ASN A 380 -19.74 -7.47 18.90
N LEU A 381 -19.78 -6.32 18.22
CA LEU A 381 -19.09 -6.09 16.96
C LEU A 381 -17.60 -5.81 17.23
N ARG A 382 -16.69 -6.61 16.65
CA ARG A 382 -15.25 -6.39 16.80
C ARG A 382 -14.74 -5.50 15.68
N GLY A 383 -13.63 -4.80 15.93
CA GLY A 383 -13.07 -3.90 14.94
C GLY A 383 -12.61 -4.57 13.63
N GLU A 384 -12.28 -5.85 13.67
CA GLU A 384 -11.98 -6.67 12.48
C GLU A 384 -13.25 -7.02 11.66
N ASP A 385 -14.42 -7.04 12.30
CA ASP A 385 -15.71 -7.22 11.62
C ASP A 385 -16.05 -5.92 10.86
N ILE A 386 -15.80 -4.74 11.47
CA ILE A 386 -15.97 -3.41 10.83
C ILE A 386 -15.06 -3.25 9.60
N ALA A 387 -13.81 -3.72 9.68
CA ALA A 387 -12.86 -3.62 8.57
C ALA A 387 -13.33 -4.37 7.30
N LYS A 388 -14.14 -5.42 7.48
CA LYS A 388 -14.70 -6.24 6.40
C LYS A 388 -16.07 -5.76 5.94
N PHE A 389 -16.64 -4.75 6.59
CA PHE A 389 -17.98 -4.24 6.28
C PHE A 389 -18.02 -3.71 4.84
N PRO A 390 -18.89 -4.24 3.95
CA PRO A 390 -18.97 -3.82 2.56
C PRO A 390 -19.23 -2.31 2.38
N CYS A 391 -18.50 -1.67 1.47
CA CYS A 391 -18.57 -0.21 1.31
C CYS A 391 -19.91 0.29 0.75
N ALA A 392 -20.53 -0.46 -0.17
CA ALA A 392 -21.81 -0.09 -0.75
C ALA A 392 -22.90 -0.03 0.33
N GLU A 393 -22.92 -1.02 1.21
CA GLU A 393 -23.86 -1.14 2.33
C GLU A 393 -23.60 -0.08 3.40
N LEU A 394 -22.34 0.18 3.77
CA LEU A 394 -21.99 1.21 4.76
C LEU A 394 -22.42 2.60 4.27
N PHE A 395 -22.18 2.90 3.00
CA PHE A 395 -22.63 4.15 2.40
C PHE A 395 -24.12 4.23 2.16
N ALA A 396 -24.78 3.12 1.87
CA ALA A 396 -26.24 3.11 1.78
C ALA A 396 -26.84 3.48 3.14
N ILE A 397 -26.34 2.92 4.24
CA ILE A 397 -26.76 3.30 5.61
C ILE A 397 -26.48 4.78 5.86
N ASP A 398 -25.24 5.24 5.65
CA ASP A 398 -24.86 6.63 5.94
C ASP A 398 -25.65 7.65 5.09
N ARG A 399 -25.86 7.35 3.81
CA ARG A 399 -26.65 8.17 2.88
C ARG A 399 -28.12 8.25 3.27
N LEU A 400 -28.72 7.14 3.72
CA LEU A 400 -30.09 7.14 4.22
C LEU A 400 -30.21 8.05 5.44
N TRP A 401 -29.32 7.90 6.44
CA TRP A 401 -29.32 8.76 7.62
C TRP A 401 -29.12 10.24 7.30
N THR A 402 -28.14 10.57 6.47
CA THR A 402 -27.87 11.96 6.06
C THR A 402 -28.99 12.55 5.23
N THR A 403 -29.61 11.79 4.32
CA THR A 403 -30.71 12.29 3.48
C THR A 403 -31.93 12.66 4.32
N TYR A 404 -32.42 11.73 5.14
CA TYR A 404 -33.67 11.94 5.89
C TYR A 404 -33.50 12.86 7.11
N SER A 405 -32.27 13.07 7.57
CA SER A 405 -31.97 14.04 8.64
C SER A 405 -31.48 15.40 8.12
N ASN A 406 -31.44 15.61 6.80
CA ASN A 406 -30.90 16.81 6.17
C ASN A 406 -29.45 17.13 6.59
N GLY A 407 -28.59 16.11 6.61
CA GLY A 407 -27.18 16.19 6.97
C GLY A 407 -26.90 16.33 8.46
N HIS A 408 -27.91 16.09 9.31
CA HIS A 408 -27.78 16.25 10.76
C HIS A 408 -27.27 14.99 11.47
N PHE A 409 -27.61 13.81 10.96
CA PHE A 409 -27.24 12.49 11.45
C PHE A 409 -26.55 11.66 10.36
N GLY A 410 -25.77 10.68 10.77
CA GLY A 410 -24.97 9.82 9.89
C GLY A 410 -23.59 9.54 10.47
N PHE A 411 -23.01 8.41 10.10
CA PHE A 411 -21.64 8.05 10.47
C PHE A 411 -20.61 8.98 9.83
N GLY A 412 -20.87 9.48 8.60
CA GLY A 412 -20.03 10.49 7.96
C GLY A 412 -20.04 11.82 8.72
N VAL A 413 -21.21 12.22 9.23
CA VAL A 413 -21.36 13.42 10.08
C VAL A 413 -20.62 13.24 11.40
N GLN A 414 -20.70 12.06 12.02
CA GLN A 414 -19.95 11.74 13.22
C GLN A 414 -18.43 11.78 12.98
N LYS A 415 -17.97 11.24 11.85
CA LYS A 415 -16.55 11.28 11.46
C LYS A 415 -16.03 12.71 11.31
N GLU A 416 -16.78 13.60 10.66
CA GLU A 416 -16.39 15.02 10.54
C GLU A 416 -16.23 15.70 11.92
N ILE A 417 -17.15 15.40 12.85
CA ILE A 417 -17.07 15.93 14.22
C ILE A 417 -15.85 15.36 14.95
N TRP A 418 -15.58 14.07 14.79
CA TRP A 418 -14.43 13.39 15.37
C TRP A 418 -13.10 13.98 14.91
N GLU A 419 -12.92 14.13 13.60
CA GLU A 419 -11.72 14.73 13.01
C GLU A 419 -11.55 16.19 13.42
N GLY A 420 -12.64 16.96 13.45
CA GLY A 420 -12.64 18.35 13.91
C GLY A 420 -12.25 18.53 15.39
N LEU A 421 -12.36 17.47 16.21
CA LEU A 421 -11.91 17.46 17.60
C LEU A 421 -10.47 16.97 17.78
N GLY A 422 -9.75 16.71 16.68
CA GLY A 422 -8.40 16.16 16.67
C GLY A 422 -8.38 14.63 16.83
N GLY A 423 -9.43 13.96 16.36
CA GLY A 423 -9.55 12.50 16.40
C GLY A 423 -8.80 11.87 15.24
N GLY A 424 -7.86 10.98 15.55
CA GLY A 424 -7.19 10.15 14.55
C GLY A 424 -8.08 9.00 14.09
N LEU A 425 -7.84 8.48 12.88
CA LEU A 425 -8.55 7.31 12.33
C LEU A 425 -7.81 5.99 12.58
N LEU A 426 -6.59 6.02 13.11
CA LEU A 426 -5.79 4.85 13.38
C LEU A 426 -5.35 4.84 14.85
N TYR A 427 -5.83 3.86 15.59
CA TYR A 427 -5.31 3.53 16.90
C TYR A 427 -3.87 2.98 16.83
N SER A 428 -3.00 3.48 17.71
CA SER A 428 -1.71 2.89 18.07
C SER A 428 -1.52 2.99 19.59
N GLU A 429 -0.66 2.15 20.18
CA GLU A 429 -0.39 2.25 21.62
C GLU A 429 0.18 3.61 22.02
N GLU A 430 0.91 4.25 21.11
CA GLU A 430 1.51 5.58 21.29
C GLU A 430 0.46 6.70 21.35
N ASN A 431 -0.73 6.53 20.75
CA ASN A 431 -1.76 7.57 20.67
C ASN A 431 -3.02 7.29 21.51
N TYR A 432 -3.01 6.21 22.31
CA TYR A 432 -4.12 5.77 23.17
C TYR A 432 -4.74 6.91 23.98
N TRP A 433 -3.93 7.66 24.75
CA TRP A 433 -4.43 8.71 25.65
C TRP A 433 -5.02 9.89 24.90
N GLN A 434 -4.48 10.20 23.72
CA GLN A 434 -5.00 11.26 22.88
C GLN A 434 -6.37 10.87 22.29
N LEU A 435 -6.50 9.63 21.80
CA LEU A 435 -7.77 9.08 21.33
C LEU A 435 -8.83 9.01 22.43
N ALA A 436 -8.46 8.54 23.63
CA ALA A 436 -9.36 8.51 24.78
C ALA A 436 -9.86 9.93 25.15
N LYS A 437 -8.97 10.92 25.13
CA LYS A 437 -9.33 12.32 25.40
C LYS A 437 -10.24 12.90 24.31
N THR A 438 -9.97 12.59 23.05
CA THR A 438 -10.84 13.03 21.94
C THR A 438 -12.20 12.33 21.98
N TYR A 439 -12.25 11.05 22.35
CA TYR A 439 -13.49 10.31 22.54
C TYR A 439 -14.40 10.94 23.58
N LEU A 440 -13.86 11.38 24.72
CA LEU A 440 -14.63 12.10 25.72
C LEU A 440 -15.24 13.41 25.18
N LYS A 441 -14.45 14.18 24.41
CA LYS A 441 -14.94 15.42 23.77
C LYS A 441 -15.99 15.13 22.70
N PHE A 442 -15.78 14.09 21.91
CA PHE A 442 -16.69 13.64 20.87
C PHE A 442 -18.03 13.23 21.48
N SER A 443 -18.02 12.39 22.50
CA SER A 443 -19.22 11.93 23.19
C SER A 443 -19.98 13.04 23.93
N ASP A 444 -19.31 14.10 24.41
CA ASP A 444 -19.99 15.32 24.85
C ASP A 444 -20.64 16.06 23.68
N ARG A 445 -19.90 16.23 22.57
CA ARG A 445 -20.32 17.00 21.40
C ARG A 445 -21.53 16.41 20.67
N VAL A 446 -21.63 15.08 20.63
CA VAL A 446 -22.78 14.37 20.06
C VAL A 446 -23.86 14.07 21.09
N GLY A 447 -23.67 14.43 22.36
CA GLY A 447 -24.69 14.33 23.41
C GLY A 447 -24.93 12.91 23.96
N TRP A 448 -23.90 12.07 24.02
CA TRP A 448 -23.98 10.73 24.64
C TRP A 448 -23.64 10.71 26.14
N THR A 449 -23.28 11.87 26.71
CA THR A 449 -22.98 12.03 28.14
C THR A 449 -23.81 13.16 28.74
N LYS A 450 -24.11 13.08 30.04
CA LYS A 450 -24.77 14.16 30.79
C LYS A 450 -23.73 15.07 31.44
N LYS A 451 -23.86 16.38 31.22
CA LYS A 451 -23.15 17.39 32.02
C LYS A 451 -23.78 17.45 33.41
N SER A 452 -23.08 16.93 34.41
CA SER A 452 -23.42 17.19 35.81
C SER A 452 -22.50 18.28 36.33
N TRP A 453 -23.02 19.26 37.06
CA TRP A 453 -22.15 20.22 37.75
C TRP A 453 -21.21 19.51 38.75
N LEU A 454 -21.60 18.32 39.24
CA LEU A 454 -20.75 17.43 40.05
C LEU A 454 -19.70 16.64 39.24
N SER A 455 -19.86 16.47 37.91
CA SER A 455 -18.83 15.84 37.06
C SER A 455 -17.66 16.77 36.73
N ALA A 456 -17.72 18.04 37.16
CA ALA A 456 -16.52 18.89 37.21
C ALA A 456 -15.58 18.52 38.37
N LEU A 457 -16.08 17.79 39.38
CA LEU A 457 -15.35 17.33 40.57
C LEU A 457 -15.01 15.83 40.54
N SER A 458 -15.56 15.09 39.58
CA SER A 458 -15.33 13.66 39.37
C SER A 458 -14.73 13.44 37.98
N SER A 459 -13.59 12.76 37.90
CA SER A 459 -12.79 12.57 36.68
C SER A 459 -13.43 11.65 35.62
N SER A 460 -14.73 11.36 35.67
CA SER A 460 -15.38 10.44 34.74
C SER A 460 -16.78 10.90 34.32
N PRO A 461 -17.08 11.00 33.01
CA PRO A 461 -18.38 11.43 32.52
C PRO A 461 -19.47 10.40 32.80
N LYS A 462 -20.70 10.86 33.04
CA LYS A 462 -21.87 9.99 33.18
C LYS A 462 -22.47 9.70 31.80
N TRP A 463 -22.24 8.50 31.30
CA TRP A 463 -22.77 8.01 30.02
C TRP A 463 -24.29 7.82 30.08
N LEU A 464 -24.98 8.24 29.02
CA LEU A 464 -26.41 7.97 28.84
C LEU A 464 -26.60 6.49 28.52
N LYS A 465 -27.63 5.87 29.12
CA LYS A 465 -28.10 4.56 28.64
C LYS A 465 -28.85 4.77 27.33
N TYR A 466 -28.92 3.74 26.49
CA TYR A 466 -29.64 3.79 25.21
C TYR A 466 -31.08 4.34 25.34
N GLN A 467 -31.79 3.92 26.39
CA GLN A 467 -33.15 4.38 26.69
C GLN A 467 -33.24 5.89 27.02
N ASP A 468 -32.13 6.51 27.41
CA ASP A 468 -32.03 7.92 27.81
C ASP A 468 -31.50 8.82 26.66
N LEU A 469 -31.24 8.26 25.47
CA LEU A 469 -30.85 9.02 24.27
C LEU A 469 -32.03 9.77 23.65
N THR A 470 -31.74 10.84 22.90
CA THR A 470 -32.77 11.69 22.27
C THR A 470 -33.00 11.26 20.82
N PHE A 471 -34.12 10.58 20.55
CA PHE A 471 -34.47 10.09 19.20
C PHE A 471 -35.35 11.07 18.43
N ARG A 472 -34.85 12.29 18.25
CA ARG A 472 -35.53 13.41 17.58
C ARG A 472 -34.52 14.26 16.81
N LEU A 473 -34.97 15.00 15.80
CA LEU A 473 -34.11 15.86 14.97
C LEU A 473 -33.47 17.02 15.74
N ASP A 474 -34.04 17.43 16.87
CA ASP A 474 -33.50 18.47 17.75
C ASP A 474 -32.35 17.97 18.65
N ALA A 475 -31.99 16.68 18.57
CA ALA A 475 -30.79 16.16 19.22
C ALA A 475 -29.50 16.79 18.64
N PRO A 476 -28.37 16.74 19.37
CA PRO A 476 -27.11 17.28 18.88
C PRO A 476 -26.68 16.69 17.52
N LYS A 477 -26.00 17.49 16.69
CA LYS A 477 -25.47 17.03 15.39
C LYS A 477 -24.56 15.80 15.59
N GLY A 478 -24.77 14.75 14.80
CA GLY A 478 -24.07 13.47 14.92
C GLY A 478 -24.55 12.56 16.05
N HIS A 479 -25.64 12.88 16.76
CA HIS A 479 -26.16 12.05 17.85
C HIS A 479 -26.55 10.63 17.42
N LEU A 480 -27.03 10.48 16.18
CA LEU A 480 -27.45 9.21 15.58
C LEU A 480 -26.68 8.94 14.26
N PRO A 481 -26.45 7.67 13.88
CA PRO A 481 -26.84 6.47 14.61
C PRO A 481 -26.02 6.26 15.90
N SER A 482 -26.63 5.74 16.96
CA SER A 482 -25.96 5.55 18.24
C SER A 482 -25.02 4.35 18.20
N LEU A 483 -23.84 4.50 18.83
CA LEU A 483 -22.85 3.42 18.93
C LEU A 483 -22.91 2.69 20.29
N CYS A 484 -24.01 2.86 21.04
CA CYS A 484 -24.17 2.33 22.40
C CYS A 484 -24.21 0.80 22.49
N TYR A 485 -24.38 0.11 21.36
CA TYR A 485 -24.39 -1.34 21.28
C TYR A 485 -23.00 -1.94 21.05
N TRP A 486 -21.99 -1.12 20.77
CA TRP A 486 -20.65 -1.59 20.42
C TRP A 486 -19.67 -1.29 21.56
N GLU A 487 -18.76 -2.22 21.86
CA GLU A 487 -17.85 -2.10 23.00
C GLU A 487 -16.85 -0.95 22.82
N GLY A 488 -17.19 0.20 23.42
CA GLY A 488 -16.27 1.28 23.73
C GLY A 488 -15.65 2.01 22.51
N PHE A 489 -14.67 2.86 22.81
CA PHE A 489 -14.01 3.75 21.85
C PHE A 489 -13.24 3.02 20.73
N ASN A 490 -12.92 1.73 20.90
CA ASN A 490 -12.13 0.90 19.98
C ASN A 490 -12.84 0.57 18.65
N THR A 491 -14.11 0.95 18.51
CA THR A 491 -14.90 0.72 17.30
C THR A 491 -15.16 1.99 16.50
N ILE A 492 -15.01 3.16 17.12
CA ILE A 492 -15.27 4.47 16.49
C ILE A 492 -14.22 4.80 15.45
N ASP A 493 -12.94 4.72 15.83
CA ASP A 493 -11.81 4.99 14.95
C ASP A 493 -11.86 4.05 13.73
N ARG A 494 -12.19 2.78 13.95
CA ARG A 494 -12.30 1.77 12.89
C ARG A 494 -13.50 1.97 11.99
N LEU A 495 -14.65 2.40 12.51
CA LEU A 495 -15.83 2.73 11.69
C LEU A 495 -15.54 3.95 10.82
N PHE A 496 -14.93 5.00 11.39
CA PHE A 496 -14.58 6.21 10.66
C PHE A 496 -13.44 5.99 9.68
N TYR A 497 -12.48 5.15 10.04
CA TYR A 497 -11.46 4.66 9.12
C TYR A 497 -12.09 3.87 7.97
N ARG A 498 -13.05 2.98 8.26
CA ARG A 498 -13.75 2.23 7.21
C ARG A 498 -14.54 3.16 6.29
N LEU A 499 -15.23 4.17 6.83
CA LEU A 499 -15.87 5.21 6.02
C LEU A 499 -14.87 5.99 5.16
N GLN A 500 -13.70 6.34 5.70
CA GLN A 500 -12.64 7.02 4.95
C GLN A 500 -12.12 6.11 3.82
N VAL A 501 -11.78 4.87 4.15
CA VAL A 501 -11.36 3.84 3.19
C VAL A 501 -12.43 3.64 2.13
N CYS A 502 -13.71 3.61 2.49
CA CYS A 502 -14.77 3.45 1.51
C CYS A 502 -14.94 4.70 0.63
N LYS A 503 -14.62 5.91 1.12
CA LYS A 503 -14.80 7.19 0.39
C LYS A 503 -13.66 7.49 -0.57
N ASP A 504 -12.49 6.99 -0.22
CA ASP A 504 -11.28 7.09 -1.02
C ASP A 504 -11.14 5.93 -2.04
N ASN A 505 -12.09 4.99 -2.02
CA ASN A 505 -12.30 3.90 -2.99
C ASN A 505 -13.58 4.13 -3.80
#